data_AF-A0A438BV56-F1
#
_entry.id   AF-A0A438BV56-F1
#
_cell.length_a   1.000
_cell.length_b   1.000
_cell.length_c   1.000
_cell.angle_alpha   90.00
_cell.angle_beta   90.00
_cell.angle_gamma   90.00
#
_symmetry.space_group_name_H-M   'P 1'
#
loop_
_entity.id
_entity.type
_entity.pdbx_description
1 polymer ?
#
loop_
_entity_poly.entity_id
_entity_poly.type
_entity_poly.pdbx_seq_one_letter_code
_entity_poly.pdbx_strand_id
1 'polypeptide(L)'
;MPQNNYSVRDVSWYGSRWLFSLFLMELMTHLFYYNAFAISGLWKQLSPMDVFIIGYGVRGFKLHVAKVLFDVALLSIMVTDLSEISVICGIEAPENMPRCINNCYNLESFWKNWHASFNKWLVRYMYIPLGGSQRKLLNIWVIFTFVAVWHDLEWKLLSWAWLTCLFFVPEMILKSLANAFQVESAFGEFIFRELSAVAGAITITCLMVANLVGYVIGLSGINWFISWFLQKEGLPILGGMFITFYVGTKLMFHIDDAKKRRHQH
;
A
#
# COMPACT_ATOMS: atom_id res chain seq x y z
N MET A 1 17.71 -13.37 -21.33
CA MET A 1 17.78 -13.46 -19.85
C MET A 1 18.30 -14.85 -19.52
N PRO A 2 19.03 -15.07 -18.42
CA PRO A 2 19.42 -16.43 -18.03
C PRO A 2 18.14 -17.24 -17.77
N GLN A 3 17.98 -18.37 -18.44
CA GLN A 3 16.90 -19.31 -18.16
C GLN A 3 17.28 -20.09 -16.90
N ASN A 4 16.65 -19.77 -15.77
CA ASN A 4 16.76 -20.62 -14.58
C ASN A 4 15.94 -21.88 -14.80
N ASN A 5 16.61 -23.04 -14.78
CA ASN A 5 15.93 -24.34 -14.73
C ASN A 5 15.36 -24.55 -13.33
N TYR A 6 14.12 -24.13 -13.11
CA TYR A 6 13.40 -24.39 -11.88
C TYR A 6 13.16 -25.89 -11.68
N SER A 7 13.38 -26.40 -10.47
CA SER A 7 13.05 -27.78 -10.15
C SER A 7 11.54 -27.96 -10.14
N VAL A 8 11.04 -29.08 -10.68
CA VAL A 8 9.60 -29.44 -10.63
C VAL A 8 9.04 -29.31 -9.21
N ARG A 9 9.84 -29.64 -8.19
CA ARG A 9 9.49 -29.49 -6.77
C ARG A 9 9.18 -28.03 -6.39
N ASP A 10 9.97 -27.07 -6.88
CA ASP A 10 9.80 -25.66 -6.56
C ASP A 10 8.56 -25.08 -7.27
N VAL A 11 8.31 -25.52 -8.51
CA VAL A 11 7.09 -25.18 -9.26
C VAL A 11 5.85 -25.72 -8.54
N SER A 12 5.83 -27.01 -8.19
CA SER A 12 4.70 -27.61 -7.45
C SER A 12 4.48 -26.97 -6.08
N TRP A 13 5.54 -26.55 -5.38
CA TRP A 13 5.44 -25.84 -4.11
C TRP A 13 4.88 -24.41 -4.28
N TYR A 14 5.31 -23.70 -5.31
CA TYR A 14 4.78 -22.38 -5.67
C TYR A 14 3.28 -22.46 -6.01
N GLY A 15 2.90 -23.39 -6.89
CA GLY A 15 1.50 -23.62 -7.26
C GLY A 15 0.61 -24.02 -6.09
N SER A 16 1.08 -24.91 -5.21
CA SER A 16 0.37 -25.27 -3.97
C SER A 16 0.11 -24.05 -3.08
N ARG A 17 1.10 -23.16 -2.94
CA ARG A 17 0.96 -21.91 -2.16
C ARG A 17 0.03 -20.91 -2.83
N TRP A 18 0.03 -20.85 -4.16
CA TRP A 18 -0.88 -20.00 -4.94
C TRP A 18 -2.33 -20.46 -4.80
N LEU A 19 -2.60 -21.76 -4.99
CA LEU A 19 -3.92 -22.37 -4.80
C LEU A 19 -4.46 -22.15 -3.38
N PHE A 20 -3.63 -22.36 -2.35
CA PHE A 20 -4.02 -22.09 -0.96
C PHE A 20 -4.35 -20.60 -0.73
N SER A 21 -3.59 -19.69 -1.34
CA SER A 21 -3.81 -18.26 -1.24
C SER A 21 -5.09 -17.82 -1.97
N LEU A 22 -5.41 -18.43 -3.11
CA LEU A 22 -6.66 -18.22 -3.84
C LEU A 22 -7.88 -18.72 -3.06
N PHE A 23 -7.80 -19.94 -2.50
CA PHE A 23 -8.85 -20.49 -1.63
C PHE A 23 -9.08 -19.63 -0.38
N LEU A 24 -8.01 -19.19 0.29
CA LEU A 24 -8.12 -18.32 1.46
C LEU A 24 -8.72 -16.96 1.10
N MET A 25 -8.37 -16.40 -0.07
CA MET A 25 -8.97 -15.16 -0.57
C MET A 25 -10.47 -15.33 -0.82
N GLU A 26 -10.88 -16.38 -1.53
CA GLU A 26 -12.30 -16.67 -1.80
C GLU A 26 -13.08 -16.86 -0.49
N LEU A 27 -12.55 -17.64 0.45
CA LEU A 27 -13.15 -17.78 1.78
C LEU A 27 -13.29 -16.42 2.50
N MET A 28 -12.27 -15.55 2.39
CA MET A 28 -12.36 -14.19 2.95
C MET A 28 -13.40 -13.32 2.24
N THR A 29 -13.68 -13.48 0.95
CA THR A 29 -14.75 -12.69 0.28
C THR A 29 -16.15 -13.08 0.75
N HIS A 30 -16.39 -14.36 1.06
CA HIS A 30 -17.65 -14.86 1.63
C HIS A 30 -17.81 -14.58 3.13
N LEU A 31 -16.73 -14.35 3.86
CA LEU A 31 -16.76 -14.02 5.30
C LEU A 31 -16.76 -12.50 5.57
N PHE A 32 -16.08 -11.71 4.73
CA PHE A 32 -15.87 -10.27 4.96
C PHE A 32 -16.59 -9.40 3.93
N TYR A 33 -17.85 -9.07 4.23
CA TYR A 33 -18.77 -8.27 3.40
C TYR A 33 -18.40 -6.77 3.26
N TYR A 34 -17.12 -6.40 3.35
CA TYR A 34 -16.64 -5.01 3.32
C TYR A 34 -17.14 -4.21 2.11
N ASN A 35 -17.27 -4.84 0.94
CA ASN A 35 -17.78 -4.14 -0.25
C ASN A 35 -19.29 -3.85 -0.17
N ALA A 36 -20.07 -4.77 0.40
CA ALA A 36 -21.50 -4.56 0.64
C ALA A 36 -21.75 -3.45 1.68
N PHE A 37 -20.93 -3.38 2.74
CA PHE A 37 -20.94 -2.27 3.70
C PHE A 37 -20.61 -0.91 3.06
N ALA A 38 -19.64 -0.88 2.13
CA ALA A 38 -19.28 0.35 1.42
C ALA A 38 -20.41 0.85 0.51
N ILE A 39 -21.07 -0.05 -0.24
CA ILE A 39 -22.12 0.28 -1.21
C ILE A 39 -23.44 0.64 -0.51
N SER A 40 -23.81 -0.08 0.56
CA SER A 40 -25.10 0.09 1.26
C SER A 40 -25.25 1.40 2.04
N GLY A 41 -24.15 2.14 2.29
CA GLY A 41 -24.19 3.37 3.07
C GLY A 41 -24.40 3.19 4.57
N LEU A 42 -24.45 1.94 5.07
CA LEU A 42 -24.63 1.58 6.48
C LEU A 42 -23.52 2.15 7.40
N TRP A 43 -22.37 2.52 6.85
CA TRP A 43 -21.27 3.16 7.55
C TRP A 43 -21.65 4.46 8.31
N LYS A 44 -22.79 5.08 7.99
CA LYS A 44 -23.32 6.24 8.72
C LYS A 44 -23.93 5.91 10.09
N GLN A 45 -24.26 4.64 10.34
CA GLN A 45 -24.94 4.16 11.55
C GLN A 45 -24.04 3.29 12.45
N LEU A 46 -22.83 2.98 11.99
CA LEU A 46 -21.87 2.13 12.70
C LEU A 46 -21.00 2.94 13.67
N SER A 47 -20.35 2.26 14.63
CA SER A 47 -19.49 2.93 15.60
C SER A 47 -18.16 3.42 14.98
N PRO A 48 -17.44 4.36 15.63
CA PRO A 48 -16.09 4.76 15.20
C PRO A 48 -15.08 3.60 15.11
N MET A 49 -15.23 2.56 15.93
CA MET A 49 -14.41 1.37 15.85
C MET A 49 -14.77 0.53 14.62
N ASP A 50 -16.05 0.35 14.32
CA ASP A 50 -16.51 -0.47 13.19
C ASP A 50 -16.13 0.17 11.85
N VAL A 51 -16.32 1.47 11.68
CA VAL A 51 -15.89 2.18 10.45
C VAL A 51 -14.37 2.19 10.32
N PHE A 52 -13.61 2.20 11.43
CA PHE A 52 -12.16 1.99 11.37
C PHE A 52 -11.80 0.56 10.94
N ILE A 53 -12.42 -0.47 11.53
CA ILE A 53 -12.20 -1.88 11.16
C ILE A 53 -12.61 -2.11 9.70
N ILE A 54 -13.69 -1.49 9.23
CA ILE A 54 -14.12 -1.50 7.83
C ILE A 54 -13.19 -0.64 6.97
N GLY A 55 -12.58 0.45 7.45
CA GLY A 55 -11.63 1.25 6.67
C GLY A 55 -10.28 0.56 6.47
N TYR A 56 -9.73 0.00 7.55
CA TYR A 56 -8.56 -0.85 7.53
C TYR A 56 -8.85 -2.18 6.81
N GLY A 57 -10.05 -2.72 6.98
CA GLY A 57 -10.58 -3.89 6.29
C GLY A 57 -10.74 -3.66 4.80
N VAL A 58 -11.39 -2.59 4.35
CA VAL A 58 -11.50 -2.17 2.94
C VAL A 58 -10.12 -1.89 2.35
N ARG A 59 -9.17 -1.31 3.09
CA ARG A 59 -7.77 -1.27 2.66
C ARG A 59 -7.22 -2.69 2.48
N GLY A 60 -7.21 -3.52 3.52
CA GLY A 60 -6.62 -4.85 3.49
C GLY A 60 -7.24 -5.72 2.41
N PHE A 61 -8.56 -5.83 2.44
CA PHE A 61 -9.42 -6.54 1.52
C PHE A 61 -9.39 -5.97 0.11
N LYS A 62 -9.70 -4.70 -0.16
CA LYS A 62 -9.59 -4.19 -1.55
C LYS A 62 -8.16 -4.21 -2.08
N LEU A 63 -7.10 -4.21 -1.25
CA LEU A 63 -5.72 -4.37 -1.74
C LEU A 63 -5.28 -5.85 -1.86
N HIS A 64 -5.84 -6.80 -1.09
CA HIS A 64 -5.63 -8.24 -1.28
C HIS A 64 -6.50 -8.79 -2.41
N VAL A 65 -7.75 -8.35 -2.50
CA VAL A 65 -8.67 -8.58 -3.61
C VAL A 65 -8.21 -7.81 -4.83
N ALA A 66 -7.67 -6.59 -4.78
CA ALA A 66 -7.01 -6.01 -5.97
C ALA A 66 -5.66 -6.67 -6.26
N LYS A 67 -4.91 -7.18 -5.28
CA LYS A 67 -3.74 -8.03 -5.57
C LYS A 67 -4.18 -9.28 -6.32
N VAL A 68 -5.12 -10.06 -5.79
CA VAL A 68 -5.54 -11.32 -6.39
C VAL A 68 -6.39 -11.08 -7.64
N LEU A 69 -7.22 -10.04 -7.72
CA LEU A 69 -7.91 -9.62 -8.95
C LEU A 69 -6.99 -8.95 -9.97
N PHE A 70 -5.84 -8.39 -9.62
CA PHE A 70 -4.86 -7.89 -10.60
C PHE A 70 -3.85 -8.97 -10.97
N ASP A 71 -3.54 -9.91 -10.08
CA ASP A 71 -2.87 -11.15 -10.44
C ASP A 71 -3.81 -11.95 -11.38
N VAL A 72 -5.13 -12.03 -11.09
CA VAL A 72 -6.18 -12.66 -11.94
C VAL A 72 -6.55 -11.83 -13.18
N ALA A 73 -6.48 -10.49 -13.14
CA ALA A 73 -6.79 -9.64 -14.30
C ALA A 73 -5.57 -9.33 -15.17
N LEU A 74 -4.34 -9.48 -14.68
CA LEU A 74 -3.21 -9.76 -15.58
C LEU A 74 -3.29 -11.20 -16.08
N LEU A 75 -3.71 -12.19 -15.30
CA LEU A 75 -3.99 -13.52 -15.88
C LEU A 75 -5.13 -13.53 -16.92
N SER A 76 -6.05 -12.54 -16.92
CA SER A 76 -7.15 -12.46 -17.89
C SER A 76 -6.96 -11.45 -19.03
N ILE A 77 -6.19 -10.37 -18.82
CA ILE A 77 -5.90 -9.33 -19.84
C ILE A 77 -4.46 -9.47 -20.40
N MET A 78 -3.55 -10.09 -19.64
CA MET A 78 -2.20 -10.49 -20.04
C MET A 78 -2.07 -12.02 -20.09
N VAL A 79 -2.99 -12.62 -20.87
CA VAL A 79 -2.85 -13.96 -21.45
C VAL A 79 -3.06 -15.11 -20.46
N THR A 80 -4.00 -15.99 -20.84
CA THR A 80 -4.06 -17.39 -20.42
C THR A 80 -2.64 -17.96 -20.29
N ASP A 81 -2.28 -18.52 -19.14
CA ASP A 81 -1.07 -19.34 -18.94
C ASP A 81 0.31 -18.62 -18.79
N LEU A 82 0.50 -17.66 -17.86
CA LEU A 82 1.82 -16.99 -17.65
C LEU A 82 2.34 -16.73 -16.19
N SER A 83 2.15 -17.65 -15.22
CA SER A 83 3.03 -17.71 -14.01
C SER A 83 3.60 -19.11 -13.75
N GLU A 84 2.76 -20.14 -13.65
CA GLU A 84 3.23 -21.53 -13.71
C GLU A 84 3.72 -21.87 -15.12
N ILE A 85 2.99 -21.46 -16.15
CA ILE A 85 3.40 -21.73 -17.54
C ILE A 85 4.50 -20.78 -18.03
N SER A 86 4.70 -19.60 -17.43
CA SER A 86 5.91 -18.81 -17.71
C SER A 86 7.16 -19.50 -17.15
N VAL A 87 7.06 -20.15 -15.98
CA VAL A 87 8.11 -21.03 -15.44
C VAL A 87 8.31 -22.29 -16.30
N ILE A 88 7.26 -22.92 -16.83
CA ILE A 88 7.35 -24.05 -17.77
C ILE A 88 7.98 -23.63 -19.11
N CYS A 89 7.72 -22.40 -19.58
CA CYS A 89 8.31 -21.82 -20.79
C CYS A 89 9.67 -21.13 -20.57
N GLY A 90 10.21 -21.11 -19.33
CA GLY A 90 11.49 -20.49 -19.01
C GLY A 90 11.53 -18.95 -19.12
N ILE A 91 10.38 -18.29 -18.97
CA ILE A 91 10.22 -16.83 -19.00
C ILE A 91 9.90 -16.33 -17.58
N GLU A 92 10.83 -15.62 -16.94
CA GLU A 92 10.58 -15.05 -15.60
C GLU A 92 9.74 -13.76 -15.69
N ALA A 93 8.44 -13.84 -15.33
CA ALA A 93 7.58 -12.67 -15.17
C ALA A 93 7.89 -11.93 -13.84
N PRO A 94 8.00 -10.58 -13.84
CA PRO A 94 8.35 -9.84 -12.62
C PRO A 94 7.20 -9.82 -11.61
N GLU A 95 7.44 -10.33 -10.40
CA GLU A 95 6.44 -10.37 -9.33
C GLU A 95 5.89 -8.97 -9.00
N ASN A 96 4.55 -8.88 -8.90
CA ASN A 96 3.83 -7.62 -8.77
C ASN A 96 3.69 -7.11 -7.32
N MET A 97 3.85 -7.98 -6.31
CA MET A 97 3.92 -7.57 -4.90
C MET A 97 5.00 -8.38 -4.16
N PRO A 98 6.29 -8.00 -4.26
CA PRO A 98 7.40 -8.71 -3.61
C PRO A 98 7.46 -8.51 -2.08
N ARG A 99 6.62 -7.63 -1.52
CA ARG A 99 6.52 -7.40 -0.07
C ARG A 99 5.07 -7.11 0.32
N CYS A 100 4.59 -7.74 1.39
CA CYS A 100 3.30 -7.40 1.98
C CYS A 100 3.22 -5.91 2.33
N ILE A 101 2.10 -5.28 1.98
CA ILE A 101 1.77 -3.87 2.27
C ILE A 101 1.97 -3.53 3.75
N ASN A 102 1.52 -4.41 4.63
CA ASN A 102 1.58 -4.22 6.08
C ASN A 102 3.02 -4.30 6.64
N ASN A 103 4.02 -4.49 5.77
CA ASN A 103 5.46 -4.44 6.08
C ASN A 103 6.17 -3.26 5.35
N CYS A 104 5.40 -2.25 4.94
CA CYS A 104 5.89 -1.00 4.35
C CYS A 104 5.58 0.18 5.28
N TYR A 105 6.61 0.69 5.97
CA TYR A 105 6.49 1.80 6.93
C TYR A 105 6.51 3.20 6.30
N ASN A 106 6.70 3.32 4.98
CA ASN A 106 6.81 4.60 4.29
C ASN A 106 6.16 4.50 2.88
N LEU A 107 5.57 5.60 2.39
CA LEU A 107 4.81 5.62 1.13
C LEU A 107 5.67 5.22 -0.06
N GLU A 108 6.93 5.65 -0.10
CA GLU A 108 7.81 5.34 -1.22
C GLU A 108 8.05 3.82 -1.35
N SER A 109 8.29 3.14 -0.22
CA SER A 109 8.39 1.68 -0.16
C SER A 109 7.04 1.03 -0.47
N PHE A 110 5.94 1.55 0.09
CA PHE A 110 4.60 1.06 -0.22
C PHE A 110 4.34 1.08 -1.74
N TRP A 111 4.49 2.24 -2.40
CA TRP A 111 4.27 2.38 -3.84
C TRP A 111 5.25 1.58 -4.69
N LYS A 112 6.52 1.40 -4.26
CA LYS A 112 7.49 0.55 -4.97
C LYS A 112 7.16 -0.94 -4.92
N ASN A 113 6.52 -1.40 -3.84
CA ASN A 113 6.11 -2.80 -3.66
C ASN A 113 4.65 -3.06 -4.04
N TRP A 114 3.81 -2.02 -4.12
CA TRP A 114 2.44 -2.06 -4.60
C TRP A 114 2.40 -1.92 -6.12
N HIS A 115 1.90 -2.94 -6.81
CA HIS A 115 1.90 -3.04 -8.27
C HIS A 115 3.28 -2.77 -8.88
N ALA A 116 4.30 -3.51 -8.43
CA ALA A 116 5.70 -3.28 -8.76
C ALA A 116 5.99 -3.33 -10.28
N SER A 117 5.23 -4.08 -11.07
CA SER A 117 5.37 -4.10 -12.54
C SER A 117 4.87 -2.79 -13.18
N PHE A 118 3.69 -2.31 -12.75
CA PHE A 118 3.11 -1.06 -13.19
C PHE A 118 3.92 0.15 -12.69
N ASN A 119 4.46 0.12 -11.47
CA ASN A 119 5.37 1.15 -10.98
C ASN A 119 6.63 1.24 -11.86
N LYS A 120 7.27 0.11 -12.21
CA LYS A 120 8.39 0.09 -13.15
C LYS A 120 8.03 0.70 -14.52
N TRP A 121 6.81 0.46 -15.02
CA TRP A 121 6.30 1.08 -16.24
C TRP A 121 6.13 2.61 -16.09
N LEU A 122 5.44 3.08 -15.05
CA LEU A 122 5.28 4.52 -14.74
C LEU A 122 6.64 5.22 -14.58
N VAL A 123 7.60 4.57 -13.92
CA VAL A 123 8.95 5.11 -13.75
C VAL A 123 9.67 5.26 -15.09
N ARG A 124 9.60 4.23 -15.95
CA ARG A 124 10.28 4.21 -17.25
C ARG A 124 9.65 5.17 -18.26
N TYR A 125 8.33 5.20 -18.37
CA TYR A 125 7.61 5.88 -19.46
C TYR A 125 7.01 7.23 -19.08
N MET A 126 6.90 7.57 -17.79
CA MET A 126 6.42 8.89 -17.35
C MET A 126 7.45 9.62 -16.48
N TYR A 127 7.89 9.03 -15.37
CA TYR A 127 8.74 9.72 -14.39
C TYR A 127 10.08 10.17 -14.96
N ILE A 128 10.79 9.28 -15.69
CA ILE A 128 12.08 9.60 -16.31
C ILE A 128 11.92 10.69 -17.40
N PRO A 129 11.01 10.56 -18.39
CA PRO A 129 10.75 11.63 -19.38
C PRO A 129 10.36 12.98 -18.78
N LEU A 130 9.65 13.01 -17.64
CA LEU A 130 9.27 14.25 -16.96
C LEU A 130 10.41 14.92 -16.15
N GLY A 131 11.66 14.49 -16.32
CA GLY A 131 12.83 15.05 -15.62
C GLY A 131 13.16 14.38 -14.29
N GLY A 132 12.57 13.21 -14.02
CA GLY A 132 12.99 12.29 -12.97
C GLY A 132 13.18 12.92 -11.59
N SER A 133 14.39 12.77 -11.04
CA SER A 133 14.72 13.19 -9.67
C SER A 133 14.66 14.70 -9.44
N GLN A 134 14.84 15.52 -10.47
CA GLN A 134 14.83 16.99 -10.34
C GLN A 134 13.41 17.56 -10.23
N ARG A 135 12.41 16.90 -10.81
CA ARG A 135 11.00 17.35 -10.81
C ARG A 135 10.09 16.48 -9.93
N LYS A 136 10.67 15.73 -8.99
CA LYS A 136 10.00 14.82 -8.04
C LYS A 136 8.60 15.27 -7.59
N LEU A 137 8.48 16.49 -7.05
CA LEU A 137 7.22 17.01 -6.52
C LEU A 137 6.14 17.15 -7.61
N LEU A 138 6.48 17.72 -8.77
CA LEU A 138 5.54 17.88 -9.90
C LEU A 138 5.18 16.53 -10.53
N ASN A 139 6.17 15.64 -10.70
CA ASN A 139 5.98 14.35 -11.35
C ASN A 139 4.97 13.47 -10.61
N ILE A 140 4.91 13.58 -9.28
CA ILE A 140 3.93 12.86 -8.45
C ILE A 140 2.50 13.27 -8.78
N TRP A 141 2.21 14.57 -8.86
CA TRP A 141 0.86 15.04 -9.25
C TRP A 141 0.43 14.53 -10.62
N VAL A 142 1.33 14.55 -11.61
CA VAL A 142 1.06 14.05 -12.96
C VAL A 142 0.83 12.54 -12.97
N ILE A 143 1.71 11.78 -12.30
CA ILE A 143 1.64 10.30 -12.25
C ILE A 143 0.37 9.85 -11.52
N PHE A 144 0.07 10.37 -10.33
CA PHE A 144 -1.13 9.95 -9.59
C PHE A 144 -2.43 10.39 -10.28
N THR A 145 -2.45 11.53 -10.97
CA THR A 145 -3.60 11.93 -11.79
C THR A 145 -3.79 10.98 -12.97
N PHE A 146 -2.70 10.57 -13.65
CA PHE A 146 -2.77 9.54 -14.69
C PHE A 146 -3.26 8.20 -14.13
N VAL A 147 -2.78 7.77 -12.96
CA VAL A 147 -3.24 6.52 -12.32
C VAL A 147 -4.74 6.57 -12.01
N ALA A 148 -5.27 7.68 -11.52
CA ALA A 148 -6.71 7.84 -11.33
C ALA A 148 -7.48 7.69 -12.66
N VAL A 149 -7.10 8.48 -13.68
CA VAL A 149 -7.75 8.48 -15.01
C VAL A 149 -7.62 7.13 -15.73
N TRP A 150 -6.51 6.40 -15.52
CA TRP A 150 -6.30 5.06 -16.07
C TRP A 150 -7.21 4.00 -15.45
N HIS A 151 -7.62 4.18 -14.19
CA HIS A 151 -8.56 3.30 -13.53
C HIS A 151 -10.02 3.63 -13.84
N ASP A 152 -10.47 4.86 -13.57
CA ASP A 152 -11.80 5.36 -13.93
C ASP A 152 -11.86 6.90 -13.79
N LEU A 153 -12.73 7.55 -14.56
CA LEU A 153 -13.01 8.99 -14.49
C LEU A 153 -14.00 9.35 -13.36
N GLU A 154 -14.01 8.58 -12.27
CA GLU A 154 -14.80 8.91 -11.07
C GLU A 154 -14.07 9.94 -10.19
N TRP A 155 -14.79 11.00 -9.80
CA TRP A 155 -14.30 12.02 -8.87
C TRP A 155 -13.73 11.47 -7.56
N LYS A 156 -14.20 10.30 -7.10
CA LYS A 156 -13.67 9.64 -5.89
C LYS A 156 -12.22 9.17 -6.08
N LEU A 157 -11.88 8.57 -7.23
CA LEU A 157 -10.52 8.13 -7.55
C LEU A 157 -9.57 9.31 -7.76
N LEU A 158 -10.03 10.38 -8.41
CA LEU A 158 -9.23 11.60 -8.57
C LEU A 158 -8.92 12.26 -7.21
N SER A 159 -9.91 12.29 -6.32
CA SER A 159 -9.75 12.80 -4.96
C SER A 159 -8.79 11.96 -4.12
N TRP A 160 -8.87 10.63 -4.26
CA TRP A 160 -7.93 9.70 -3.64
C TRP A 160 -6.49 9.93 -4.10
N ALA A 161 -6.28 10.12 -5.40
CA ALA A 161 -4.97 10.41 -5.97
C ALA A 161 -4.39 11.73 -5.43
N TRP A 162 -5.18 12.80 -5.40
CA TRP A 162 -4.73 14.10 -4.90
C TRP A 162 -4.51 14.13 -3.38
N LEU A 163 -5.36 13.47 -2.59
CA LEU A 163 -5.11 13.27 -1.15
C LEU A 163 -3.82 12.48 -0.91
N THR A 164 -3.56 11.45 -1.73
CA THR A 164 -2.32 10.68 -1.67
C THR A 164 -1.10 11.55 -1.99
N CYS A 165 -1.17 12.42 -3.01
CA CYS A 165 -0.12 13.41 -3.29
C CYS A 165 0.13 14.36 -2.10
N LEU A 166 -0.94 14.90 -1.50
CA LEU A 166 -0.85 15.79 -0.35
C LEU A 166 -0.18 15.13 0.86
N PHE A 167 -0.39 13.82 1.08
CA PHE A 167 0.28 13.08 2.15
C PHE A 167 1.71 12.66 1.79
N PHE A 168 2.02 12.44 0.51
CA PHE A 168 3.35 12.00 0.08
C PHE A 168 4.39 13.13 0.02
N VAL A 169 3.98 14.35 -0.30
CA VAL A 169 4.87 15.53 -0.37
C VAL A 169 5.58 15.82 0.97
N PRO A 170 4.88 15.87 2.14
CA PRO A 170 5.53 16.04 3.44
C PRO A 170 6.53 14.92 3.77
N GLU A 171 6.20 13.65 3.51
CA GLU A 171 7.14 12.53 3.74
C GLU A 171 8.43 12.72 2.96
N MET A 172 8.34 13.16 1.70
CA MET A 172 9.51 13.39 0.86
C MET A 172 10.36 14.58 1.30
N ILE A 173 9.73 15.68 1.74
CA ILE A 173 10.44 16.84 2.29
C ILE A 173 11.15 16.42 3.58
N LEU A 174 10.46 15.75 4.50
CA LEU A 174 11.04 15.26 5.75
C LEU A 174 12.21 14.29 5.52
N LYS A 175 12.08 13.32 4.60
CA LYS A 175 13.19 12.44 4.19
C LYS A 175 14.36 13.21 3.57
N SER A 176 14.09 14.22 2.74
CA SER A 176 15.14 15.02 2.10
C SER A 176 15.90 15.88 3.10
N LEU A 177 15.21 16.44 4.10
CA LEU A 177 15.83 17.18 5.20
C LEU A 177 16.61 16.23 6.11
N ALA A 178 16.03 15.10 6.51
CA ALA A 178 16.69 14.08 7.33
C ALA A 178 18.00 13.57 6.70
N ASN A 179 18.02 13.29 5.40
CA ASN A 179 19.24 12.86 4.70
C ASN A 179 20.30 13.96 4.58
N ALA A 180 19.94 15.24 4.71
CA ALA A 180 20.87 16.36 4.74
C ALA A 180 21.49 16.57 6.13
N PHE A 181 20.75 16.24 7.20
CA PHE A 181 21.27 16.21 8.57
C PHE A 181 21.85 14.83 8.89
N GLN A 182 23.12 14.60 8.55
CA GLN A 182 23.84 13.43 9.06
C GLN A 182 23.99 13.55 10.58
N VAL A 183 23.43 12.57 11.30
CA VAL A 183 23.39 12.57 12.77
C VAL A 183 24.49 11.66 13.31
N GLU A 184 25.60 12.23 13.74
CA GLU A 184 26.77 11.47 14.24
C GLU A 184 26.63 10.98 15.70
N SER A 185 25.54 11.34 16.39
CA SER A 185 25.31 10.98 17.80
C SER A 185 24.34 9.82 17.95
N ALA A 186 24.71 8.81 18.75
CA ALA A 186 23.85 7.66 19.08
C ALA A 186 22.51 8.05 19.73
N PHE A 187 22.46 9.14 20.51
CA PHE A 187 21.19 9.68 21.02
C PHE A 187 20.34 10.27 19.90
N GLY A 188 20.98 10.94 18.94
CA GLY A 188 20.34 11.46 17.75
C GLY A 188 19.82 10.36 16.82
N GLU A 189 20.54 9.24 16.65
CA GLU A 189 20.04 8.06 15.93
C GLU A 189 18.77 7.49 16.58
N PHE A 190 18.74 7.40 17.91
CA PHE A 190 17.56 6.96 18.66
C PHE A 190 16.37 7.90 18.41
N ILE A 191 16.55 9.22 18.58
CA ILE A 191 15.50 10.21 18.31
C ILE A 191 15.05 10.17 16.84
N PHE A 192 15.98 10.00 15.89
CA PHE A 192 15.66 9.86 14.48
C PHE A 192 14.83 8.61 14.18
N ARG A 193 15.14 7.47 14.82
CA ARG A 193 14.37 6.22 14.72
C ARG A 193 12.96 6.39 15.30
N GLU A 194 12.82 7.08 16.43
CA GLU A 194 11.52 7.38 17.04
C GLU A 194 10.66 8.31 16.17
N LEU A 195 11.24 9.41 15.68
CA LEU A 195 10.59 10.33 14.74
C LEU A 195 10.20 9.61 13.43
N SER A 196 11.04 8.70 12.94
CA SER A 196 10.73 7.87 11.77
C SER A 196 9.60 6.88 12.03
N ALA A 197 9.48 6.34 13.25
CA ALA A 197 8.36 5.47 13.64
C ALA A 197 7.04 6.24 13.75
N VAL A 198 7.09 7.44 14.32
CA VAL A 198 5.96 8.40 14.36
C VAL A 198 5.54 8.78 12.95
N ALA A 199 6.49 9.17 12.08
CA ALA A 199 6.22 9.51 10.69
C ALA A 199 5.58 8.33 9.93
N GLY A 200 6.07 7.09 10.12
CA GLY A 200 5.47 5.91 9.52
C GLY A 200 4.03 5.64 10.00
N ALA A 201 3.75 5.82 11.29
CA ALA A 201 2.40 5.71 11.84
C ALA A 201 1.43 6.77 11.28
N ILE A 202 1.89 8.03 11.18
CA ILE A 202 1.14 9.13 10.52
C ILE A 202 0.86 8.72 9.07
N THR A 203 1.89 8.32 8.32
CA THR A 203 1.80 7.90 6.92
C THR A 203 0.78 6.77 6.71
N ILE A 204 0.84 5.71 7.53
CA ILE A 204 -0.10 4.58 7.48
C ILE A 204 -1.54 5.05 7.78
N THR A 205 -1.71 6.04 8.65
CA THR A 205 -3.02 6.63 8.97
C THR A 205 -3.55 7.50 7.81
N CYS A 206 -2.71 8.38 7.27
CA CYS A 206 -3.01 9.25 6.13
C CYS A 206 -3.45 8.46 4.89
N LEU A 207 -2.70 7.43 4.50
CA LEU A 207 -3.07 6.54 3.40
C LEU A 207 -4.38 5.77 3.67
N MET A 208 -4.79 5.62 4.93
CA MET A 208 -6.04 4.92 5.27
C MET A 208 -7.23 5.85 5.09
N VAL A 209 -7.10 7.10 5.56
CA VAL A 209 -8.07 8.16 5.33
C VAL A 209 -8.22 8.40 3.82
N ALA A 210 -7.12 8.47 3.06
CA ALA A 210 -7.16 8.57 1.60
C ALA A 210 -7.99 7.41 0.98
N ASN A 211 -7.67 6.15 1.30
CA ASN A 211 -8.40 4.99 0.80
C ASN A 211 -9.88 5.00 1.18
N LEU A 212 -10.21 5.39 2.42
CA LEU A 212 -11.59 5.41 2.91
C LEU A 212 -12.42 6.51 2.22
N VAL A 213 -11.83 7.70 2.02
CA VAL A 213 -12.44 8.77 1.21
C VAL A 213 -12.59 8.33 -0.25
N GLY A 214 -11.57 7.69 -0.83
CA GLY A 214 -11.57 7.24 -2.22
C GLY A 214 -12.55 6.12 -2.54
N TYR A 215 -12.77 5.17 -1.63
CA TYR A 215 -13.45 3.91 -1.94
C TYR A 215 -14.72 3.62 -1.11
N VAL A 216 -15.09 4.48 -0.16
CA VAL A 216 -16.26 4.31 0.72
C VAL A 216 -17.06 5.62 0.89
N ILE A 217 -16.39 6.70 1.29
CA ILE A 217 -17.08 7.92 1.76
C ILE A 217 -17.33 8.94 0.63
N GLY A 218 -16.39 9.11 -0.30
CA GLY A 218 -16.42 10.14 -1.33
C GLY A 218 -16.20 11.57 -0.79
N LEU A 219 -16.07 12.54 -1.71
CA LEU A 219 -15.84 13.95 -1.37
C LEU A 219 -16.91 14.54 -0.43
N SER A 220 -18.18 14.25 -0.71
CA SER A 220 -19.32 14.80 0.04
C SER A 220 -19.39 14.35 1.50
N GLY A 221 -18.76 13.23 1.85
CA GLY A 221 -18.71 12.72 3.22
C GLY A 221 -17.46 13.14 4.01
N ILE A 222 -16.51 13.88 3.44
CA ILE A 222 -15.28 14.31 4.15
C ILE A 222 -15.63 15.16 5.38
N ASN A 223 -16.55 16.11 5.25
CA ASN A 223 -16.96 16.99 6.36
C ASN A 223 -17.64 16.20 7.49
N TRP A 224 -18.45 15.18 7.14
CA TRP A 224 -19.02 14.25 8.11
C TRP A 224 -17.92 13.44 8.80
N PHE A 225 -16.97 12.90 8.04
CA PHE A 225 -15.88 12.09 8.57
C PHE A 225 -15.01 12.87 9.57
N ILE A 226 -14.65 14.12 9.24
CA ILE A 226 -13.87 15.01 10.13
C ILE A 226 -14.68 15.36 11.38
N SER A 227 -15.94 15.79 11.22
CA SER A 227 -16.78 16.19 12.37
C SER A 227 -17.09 15.02 13.31
N TRP A 228 -17.10 13.79 12.79
CA TRP A 228 -17.32 12.56 13.53
C TRP A 228 -16.08 12.07 14.27
N PHE A 229 -14.91 12.12 13.64
CA PHE A 229 -13.64 11.75 14.31
C PHE A 229 -13.20 12.73 15.41
N LEU A 230 -13.65 13.99 15.34
CA LEU A 230 -13.43 15.00 16.38
C LEU A 230 -14.40 14.89 17.57
N GLN A 231 -15.32 13.92 17.57
CA GLN A 231 -16.19 13.66 18.73
C GLN A 231 -15.41 12.99 19.86
N LYS A 232 -15.92 13.13 21.10
CA LYS A 232 -15.29 12.57 22.32
C LYS A 232 -15.02 11.07 22.25
N GLU A 233 -15.80 10.32 21.47
CA GLU A 233 -15.66 8.86 21.30
C GLU A 233 -14.65 8.50 20.19
N GLY A 234 -14.47 9.35 19.17
CA GLY A 234 -13.53 9.11 18.07
C GLY A 234 -12.07 9.36 18.45
N LEU A 235 -11.82 10.34 19.32
CA LEU A 235 -10.46 10.71 19.79
C LEU A 235 -9.68 9.57 20.48
N PRO A 236 -10.25 8.83 21.46
CA PRO A 236 -9.59 7.66 22.06
C PRO A 236 -9.27 6.57 21.04
N ILE A 237 -10.16 6.35 20.06
CA ILE A 237 -10.00 5.33 19.02
C ILE A 237 -8.86 5.72 18.08
N LEU A 238 -8.78 6.98 17.62
CA LEU A 238 -7.63 7.50 16.88
C LEU A 238 -6.32 7.34 17.65
N GLY A 239 -6.31 7.61 18.95
CA GLY A 239 -5.15 7.41 19.81
C GLY A 239 -4.69 5.94 19.84
N GLY A 240 -5.61 5.00 20.07
CA GLY A 240 -5.33 3.57 20.07
C GLY A 240 -4.84 3.04 18.70
N MET A 241 -5.46 3.49 17.61
CA MET A 241 -5.02 3.20 16.24
C MET A 241 -3.59 3.70 15.99
N PHE A 242 -3.30 4.94 16.37
CA PHE A 242 -2.00 5.56 16.18
C PHE A 242 -0.90 4.81 16.92
N ILE A 243 -1.15 4.46 18.19
CA ILE A 243 -0.26 3.61 19.01
C ILE A 243 -0.05 2.25 18.32
N THR A 244 -1.10 1.63 17.78
CA THR A 244 -1.01 0.33 17.07
C THR A 244 -0.12 0.43 15.82
N PHE A 245 -0.30 1.46 14.99
CA PHE A 245 0.54 1.67 13.80
C PHE A 245 1.98 2.07 14.14
N TYR A 246 2.20 2.80 15.24
CA TYR A 246 3.52 3.13 15.75
C TYR A 246 4.28 1.89 16.27
N VAL A 247 3.64 1.04 17.07
CA VAL A 247 4.20 -0.25 17.50
C VAL A 247 4.47 -1.16 16.30
N GLY A 248 3.52 -1.24 15.35
CA GLY A 248 3.72 -1.97 14.10
C GLY A 248 4.91 -1.46 13.28
N THR A 249 5.08 -0.13 13.18
CA THR A 249 6.21 0.48 12.48
C THR A 249 7.54 0.16 13.17
N LYS A 250 7.60 0.21 14.51
CA LYS A 250 8.78 -0.23 15.27
C LYS A 250 9.13 -1.69 15.02
N LEU A 251 8.12 -2.57 14.96
CA LEU A 251 8.32 -3.98 14.65
C LEU A 251 8.90 -4.16 13.23
N MET A 252 8.44 -3.40 12.24
CA MET A 252 9.02 -3.40 10.88
C MET A 252 10.51 -3.01 10.88
N PHE A 253 10.90 -1.99 11.66
CA PHE A 253 12.32 -1.63 11.81
C PHE A 253 13.14 -2.77 12.42
N HIS A 254 12.67 -3.40 13.50
CA HIS A 254 13.37 -4.53 14.10
C HIS A 254 13.49 -5.74 13.15
N ILE A 255 12.49 -6.00 12.31
CA ILE A 255 12.53 -7.04 11.27
C ILE A 255 13.56 -6.69 10.18
N ASP A 256 13.63 -5.44 9.74
CA ASP A 256 14.61 -4.98 8.73
C ASP A 256 16.05 -5.05 9.28
N ASP A 257 16.27 -4.64 10.54
CA ASP A 257 17.55 -4.76 11.25
C ASP A 257 17.99 -6.22 11.48
N ALA A 258 17.03 -7.11 11.73
CA ALA A 258 17.30 -8.55 11.85
C ALA A 258 17.69 -9.18 10.50
N LYS A 259 17.06 -8.74 9.40
CA LYS A 259 17.42 -9.17 8.04
C LYS A 259 18.81 -8.70 7.63
N LYS A 260 19.16 -7.43 7.87
CA LYS A 260 20.50 -6.89 7.58
C LYS A 260 21.60 -7.70 8.28
N ARG A 261 21.44 -7.97 9.57
CA ARG A 261 22.37 -8.79 10.35
C ARG A 261 22.50 -10.23 9.84
N ARG A 262 21.44 -10.83 9.30
CA ARG A 262 21.48 -12.17 8.66
C ARG A 262 22.17 -12.20 7.29
N HIS A 263 22.34 -11.07 6.62
CA HIS A 263 23.04 -10.97 5.33
C HIS A 263 24.50 -10.49 5.47
N GLN A 264 24.95 -10.22 6.70
CA GLN A 264 26.33 -9.86 7.04
C GLN A 264 27.12 -11.05 7.63
N HIS A 265 26.47 -12.20 7.77
CA HIS A 265 27.02 -13.50 8.16
C HIS A 265 26.78 -14.51 7.04
#